data_AF-A0A7Y8WPY6-F1
#
_entry.id   AF-A0A7Y8WPY6-F1
#
_cell.length_a   1.000
_cell.length_b   1.000
_cell.length_c   1.000
_cell.angle_alpha   90.00
_cell.angle_beta   90.00
_cell.angle_gamma   90.00
#
_symmetry.space_group_name_H-M   'P 1'
#
loop_
_entity.id
_entity.type
_entity.pdbx_description
1 polymer ?
#
loop_
_entity_poly.entity_id
_entity_poly.type
_entity_poly.pdbx_seq_one_letter_code
_entity_poly.pdbx_strand_id
1 'polypeptide(L)'
;MKIKTLVVNAILAALYIAVSGLIAPFGFTNIQFRVSEMFNHLIVFNKKYIFGIIIGVFLSNLFFSPMVAYDLVFGVGQSLLALTITILSARFIKGIWARMIVNTVVFTFTMFLIAWELNLAFELPFLFTWLTVAVGEFVVMAVGMPIIYFINKRVNFEKRV
;
A
#
# COMPACT_ATOMS: atom_id res chain seq x y z
N MET A 1 -2.54 -8.77 21.58
CA MET A 1 -1.42 -7.91 21.11
C MET A 1 -0.73 -7.29 22.32
N LYS A 2 0.59 -7.08 22.30
CA LYS A 2 1.27 -6.29 23.33
C LYS A 2 1.00 -4.79 23.09
N ILE A 3 0.91 -3.98 24.15
CA ILE A 3 0.59 -2.54 24.07
C ILE A 3 1.50 -1.82 23.05
N LYS A 4 2.80 -2.14 23.05
CA LYS A 4 3.79 -1.56 22.12
C LYS A 4 3.44 -1.82 20.64
N THR A 5 2.98 -3.02 20.29
CA THR A 5 2.57 -3.37 18.92
C THR A 5 1.37 -2.54 18.48
N LEU A 6 0.41 -2.32 19.38
CA LEU A 6 -0.79 -1.52 19.10
C LEU A 6 -0.43 -0.06 18.85
N VAL A 7 0.41 0.52 19.70
CA VAL A 7 0.90 1.91 19.55
C VAL A 7 1.64 2.09 18.22
N VAL A 8 2.54 1.17 17.86
CA VAL A 8 3.28 1.27 16.60
C VAL A 8 2.35 1.18 15.38
N ASN A 9 1.37 0.26 15.40
CA ASN A 9 0.39 0.17 14.31
C ASN A 9 -0.51 1.41 14.22
N ALA A 10 -0.87 2.02 15.35
CA ALA A 10 -1.63 3.27 15.37
C ALA A 10 -0.83 4.44 14.78
N ILE A 11 0.46 4.55 15.14
CA ILE A 11 1.37 5.56 14.55
C ILE A 11 1.51 5.33 13.05
N LEU A 12 1.65 4.07 12.62
CA LEU A 12 1.75 3.74 11.21
C LEU A 12 0.49 4.12 10.44
N ALA A 13 -0.70 3.81 10.98
CA ALA A 13 -1.97 4.22 10.38
C ALA A 13 -2.09 5.75 10.29
N ALA A 14 -1.69 6.48 11.35
CA ALA A 14 -1.71 7.94 11.35
C ALA A 14 -0.76 8.53 10.29
N LEU A 15 0.45 7.97 10.15
CA LEU A 15 1.39 8.36 9.10
C LEU A 15 0.84 8.07 7.70
N TYR A 16 0.20 6.91 7.51
CA TYR A 16 -0.44 6.56 6.24
C TYR A 16 -1.50 7.60 5.86
N ILE A 17 -2.40 7.93 6.79
CA ILE A 17 -3.46 8.94 6.57
C ILE A 17 -2.86 10.32 6.29
N ALA A 18 -1.85 10.74 7.05
CA ALA A 18 -1.22 12.04 6.88
C ALA A 18 -0.56 12.17 5.50
N VAL A 19 0.17 11.14 5.06
CA VAL A 19 0.79 11.12 3.73
C VAL A 19 -0.28 11.07 2.63
N SER A 20 -1.34 10.28 2.81
CA SER A 20 -2.46 10.23 1.86
C SER A 20 -3.15 11.58 1.72
N GLY A 21 -3.37 12.30 2.82
CA GLY A 21 -4.00 13.62 2.80
C GLY A 21 -3.15 14.69 2.14
N LEU A 22 -1.83 14.69 2.38
CA LEU A 22 -0.90 15.64 1.75
C LEU A 22 -0.80 15.44 0.23
N ILE A 23 -0.98 14.20 -0.22
CA ILE A 23 -0.77 13.79 -1.62
C ILE A 23 -2.11 13.59 -2.34
N ALA A 24 -3.24 13.77 -1.66
CA ALA A 24 -4.58 13.72 -2.25
C ALA A 24 -4.72 14.49 -3.58
N PRO A 25 -4.14 15.70 -3.76
CA PRO A 25 -4.19 16.41 -5.05
C PRO A 25 -3.52 15.66 -6.22
N PHE A 26 -2.51 14.83 -5.93
CA PHE A 26 -1.80 13.98 -6.90
C PHE A 26 -2.30 12.52 -6.90
N GLY A 27 -3.16 12.16 -5.95
CA GLY A 27 -3.76 10.84 -5.82
C GLY A 27 -4.92 10.60 -6.80
N PHE A 28 -5.59 11.66 -7.27
CA PHE A 28 -6.76 11.60 -8.15
C PHE A 28 -6.51 12.12 -9.58
N THR A 29 -5.26 12.35 -9.96
CA THR A 29 -4.90 12.71 -11.34
C THR A 29 -4.92 11.49 -12.27
N ASN A 30 -4.85 11.72 -13.59
CA ASN A 30 -4.80 10.64 -14.60
C ASN A 30 -3.75 9.57 -14.31
N ILE A 31 -2.64 9.95 -13.67
CA ILE A 31 -1.68 9.04 -13.06
C ILE A 31 -1.87 9.16 -11.56
N GLN A 32 -2.41 8.12 -10.92
CA GLN A 32 -2.66 8.12 -9.48
C GLN A 32 -1.37 7.74 -8.73
N PHE A 33 -0.77 8.69 -8.03
CA PHE A 33 0.41 8.41 -7.20
C PHE A 33 -0.01 8.14 -5.76
N ARG A 34 -0.12 6.86 -5.41
CA ARG A 34 -0.47 6.42 -4.05
C ARG A 34 0.76 6.28 -3.17
N VAL A 35 1.43 7.39 -2.86
CA VAL A 35 2.71 7.39 -2.11
C VAL A 35 2.61 6.67 -0.76
N SER A 36 1.44 6.69 -0.12
CA SER A 36 1.19 5.96 1.13
C SER A 36 1.37 4.44 1.01
N GLU A 37 1.21 3.86 -0.19
CA GLU A 37 1.41 2.42 -0.42
C GLU A 37 2.88 2.01 -0.26
N MET A 38 3.83 2.95 -0.28
CA MET A 38 5.22 2.68 0.10
C MET A 38 5.33 2.04 1.50
N PHE A 39 4.42 2.35 2.44
CA PHE A 39 4.40 1.75 3.77
C PHE A 39 4.11 0.24 3.74
N ASN A 40 3.57 -0.29 2.65
CA ASN A 40 3.33 -1.73 2.49
C ASN A 40 4.62 -2.55 2.58
N HIS A 41 5.76 -1.97 2.19
CA HIS A 41 7.06 -2.63 2.34
C HIS A 41 7.42 -2.96 3.80
N LEU A 42 6.79 -2.30 4.79
CA LEU A 42 7.02 -2.61 6.20
C LEU A 42 6.61 -4.05 6.56
N ILE A 43 5.65 -4.63 5.82
CA ILE A 43 5.19 -6.00 6.06
C ILE A 43 6.26 -7.06 5.78
N VAL A 44 7.24 -6.72 4.93
CA VAL A 44 8.39 -7.57 4.60
C VAL A 44 9.27 -7.82 5.82
N PHE A 45 9.36 -6.83 6.72
CA PHE A 45 10.13 -6.90 7.95
C PHE A 45 9.33 -7.55 9.08
N ASN A 46 8.05 -7.20 9.23
CA ASN A 46 7.19 -7.82 10.25
C ASN A 46 5.73 -7.87 9.81
N LYS A 47 5.15 -9.07 9.84
CA LYS A 47 3.74 -9.32 9.44
C LYS A 47 2.73 -8.57 10.31
N LYS A 48 3.11 -8.18 11.53
CA LYS A 48 2.22 -7.47 12.46
C LYS A 48 1.89 -6.04 12.02
N TYR A 49 2.63 -5.46 11.08
CA TYR A 49 2.32 -4.14 10.49
C TYR A 49 1.06 -4.14 9.62
N ILE A 50 0.55 -5.32 9.24
CA ILE A 50 -0.66 -5.46 8.41
C ILE A 50 -1.85 -4.68 8.97
N PHE A 51 -2.03 -4.66 10.30
CA PHE A 51 -3.14 -3.97 10.94
C PHE A 51 -3.02 -2.45 10.79
N GLY A 52 -1.82 -1.89 10.97
CA GLY A 52 -1.61 -0.45 10.81
C GLY A 52 -1.82 0.00 9.37
N ILE A 53 -1.35 -0.81 8.41
CA ILE A 53 -1.53 -0.56 6.98
C ILE A 53 -3.01 -0.61 6.60
N ILE A 54 -3.72 -1.71 6.90
CA ILE A 54 -5.14 -1.86 6.53
C ILE A 54 -6.00 -0.76 7.14
N ILE A 55 -5.78 -0.42 8.41
CA ILE A 55 -6.49 0.68 9.06
C ILE A 55 -6.15 2.02 8.39
N GLY A 56 -4.89 2.24 8.03
CA GLY A 56 -4.45 3.41 7.28
C GLY A 56 -5.14 3.53 5.92
N VAL A 57 -5.15 2.46 5.13
CA VAL A 57 -5.83 2.38 3.82
C VAL A 57 -7.32 2.67 4.00
N PHE A 58 -7.98 1.96 4.91
CA PHE A 58 -9.41 2.12 5.20
C PHE A 58 -9.76 3.55 5.58
N LEU A 59 -9.04 4.15 6.52
CA LEU A 59 -9.31 5.51 6.98
C LEU A 59 -8.95 6.55 5.91
N SER A 60 -7.85 6.37 5.19
CA SER A 60 -7.49 7.31 4.12
C SER A 60 -8.52 7.30 2.98
N ASN A 61 -9.02 6.14 2.60
CA ASN A 61 -10.12 6.03 1.63
C ASN A 61 -11.41 6.65 2.20
N LEU A 62 -11.72 6.43 3.48
CA LEU A 62 -12.89 7.03 4.12
C LEU A 62 -12.83 8.57 4.16
N PHE A 63 -11.64 9.16 4.37
CA PHE A 63 -11.48 10.60 4.51
C PHE A 63 -11.25 11.36 3.20
N PHE A 64 -10.57 10.73 2.23
CA PHE A 64 -10.07 11.43 1.04
C PHE A 64 -10.63 10.91 -0.27
N SER A 65 -11.25 9.71 -0.32
CA SER A 65 -11.82 9.21 -1.57
C SER A 65 -13.11 9.95 -1.95
N PRO A 66 -13.25 10.39 -3.21
CA PRO A 66 -14.52 10.88 -3.75
C PRO A 66 -15.56 9.77 -3.94
N MET A 67 -15.15 8.49 -3.94
CA MET A 67 -15.99 7.31 -4.12
C MET A 67 -15.89 6.35 -2.94
N VAL A 68 -16.19 6.89 -1.75
CA VAL A 68 -16.02 6.24 -0.45
C VAL A 68 -16.48 4.77 -0.41
N ALA A 69 -17.61 4.40 -1.02
CA ALA A 69 -18.13 3.04 -0.95
C ALA A 69 -17.37 2.03 -1.82
N TYR A 70 -16.95 2.43 -3.03
CA TYR A 70 -16.23 1.55 -3.95
C TYR A 70 -14.76 1.43 -3.53
N ASP A 71 -14.12 2.55 -3.20
CA ASP A 71 -12.69 2.58 -2.83
C ASP A 71 -12.44 1.88 -1.49
N LEU A 72 -13.44 1.83 -0.59
CA LEU A 72 -13.34 1.04 0.64
C LEU A 72 -13.25 -0.45 0.33
N VAL A 73 -14.10 -0.96 -0.57
CA VAL A 73 -14.18 -2.40 -0.82
C VAL A 73 -13.04 -2.85 -1.72
N PHE A 74 -12.84 -2.14 -2.83
CA PHE A 74 -11.82 -2.48 -3.81
C PHE A 74 -10.43 -2.05 -3.37
N GLY A 75 -10.25 -0.87 -2.77
CA GLY A 75 -8.95 -0.41 -2.27
C GLY A 75 -8.47 -1.22 -1.06
N VAL A 76 -9.30 -1.39 -0.03
CA VAL A 76 -8.91 -2.22 1.13
C VAL A 76 -8.80 -3.69 0.74
N GLY A 77 -9.69 -4.18 -0.13
CA GLY A 77 -9.65 -5.55 -0.65
C GLY A 77 -8.37 -5.82 -1.45
N GLN A 78 -8.00 -4.92 -2.35
CA GLN A 78 -6.75 -4.99 -3.12
C GLN A 78 -5.55 -5.00 -2.20
N SER A 79 -5.47 -4.05 -1.26
CA SER A 79 -4.38 -3.98 -0.28
C SER A 79 -4.29 -5.25 0.56
N LEU A 80 -5.42 -5.74 1.09
CA LEU A 80 -5.46 -6.96 1.88
C LEU A 80 -4.99 -8.19 1.07
N LEU A 81 -5.43 -8.32 -0.18
CA LEU A 81 -5.00 -9.39 -1.07
C LEU A 81 -3.50 -9.29 -1.36
N ALA A 82 -3.01 -8.11 -1.74
CA ALA A 82 -1.61 -7.89 -2.06
C ALA A 82 -0.67 -8.14 -0.86
N LEU A 83 -1.06 -7.67 0.32
CA LEU A 83 -0.34 -7.92 1.57
C LEU A 83 -0.35 -9.40 1.94
N THR A 84 -1.48 -10.08 1.77
CA THR A 84 -1.60 -11.52 2.07
C THR A 84 -0.71 -12.35 1.14
N ILE A 85 -0.74 -12.08 -0.16
CA ILE A 85 0.14 -12.71 -1.15
C ILE A 85 1.61 -12.45 -0.77
N THR A 86 1.95 -11.21 -0.43
CA THR A 86 3.33 -10.85 -0.03
C THR A 86 3.76 -11.60 1.23
N ILE A 87 2.90 -11.72 2.24
CA ILE A 87 3.18 -12.47 3.48
C ILE A 87 3.42 -13.95 3.19
N LEU A 88 2.66 -14.54 2.26
CA LEU A 88 2.79 -15.94 1.87
C LEU A 88 4.08 -16.16 1.07
N SER A 89 4.31 -15.35 0.04
CA SER A 89 5.52 -15.40 -0.81
C SER A 89 6.80 -15.15 -0.01
N ALA A 90 6.75 -14.24 0.98
CA ALA A 90 7.89 -13.97 1.87
C ALA A 90 8.33 -15.19 2.70
N ARG A 91 7.49 -16.23 2.86
CA ARG A 91 7.88 -17.49 3.52
C ARG A 91 8.84 -18.32 2.66
N PHE A 92 8.75 -18.21 1.33
CA PHE A 92 9.54 -18.99 0.38
C PHE A 92 10.79 -18.24 -0.09
N ILE A 93 10.80 -16.92 0.00
CA ILE A 93 11.89 -16.07 -0.50
C ILE A 93 12.85 -15.70 0.64
N LYS A 94 14.13 -15.99 0.43
CA LYS A 94 15.23 -15.57 1.31
C LYS A 94 15.83 -14.26 0.79
N GLY A 95 15.85 -13.21 1.63
CA GLY A 95 16.43 -11.91 1.30
C GLY A 95 15.40 -10.77 1.31
N ILE A 96 15.74 -9.66 1.98
CA ILE A 96 14.86 -8.50 2.15
C ILE A 96 14.55 -7.85 0.79
N TRP A 97 15.58 -7.60 -0.03
CA TRP A 97 15.42 -7.01 -1.36
C TRP A 97 14.52 -7.85 -2.28
N ALA A 98 14.72 -9.17 -2.31
CA ALA A 98 13.89 -10.06 -3.12
C ALA A 98 12.41 -10.03 -2.68
N ARG A 99 12.15 -9.98 -1.36
CA ARG A 99 10.78 -9.84 -0.83
C ARG A 99 10.15 -8.49 -1.17
N MET A 100 10.92 -7.40 -1.15
CA MET A 100 10.43 -6.06 -1.52
C MET A 100 10.14 -5.95 -3.03
N ILE A 101 10.94 -6.60 -3.88
CA ILE A 101 10.66 -6.70 -5.32
C ILE A 101 9.36 -7.46 -5.53
N VAL A 102 9.16 -8.61 -4.88
CA VAL A 102 7.91 -9.35 -4.99
C VAL A 102 6.73 -8.55 -4.47
N ASN A 103 6.87 -7.82 -3.36
CA ASN A 103 5.82 -6.92 -2.87
C ASN A 103 5.45 -5.87 -3.93
N THR A 104 6.44 -5.23 -4.55
CA THR A 104 6.24 -4.25 -5.63
C THR A 104 5.48 -4.85 -6.81
N VAL A 105 5.90 -6.03 -7.27
CA VAL A 105 5.28 -6.71 -8.42
C VAL A 105 3.83 -7.11 -8.09
N VAL A 106 3.58 -7.64 -6.90
CA VAL A 106 2.24 -8.03 -6.45
C VAL A 106 1.33 -6.82 -6.36
N PHE A 107 1.78 -5.72 -5.74
CA PHE A 107 1.01 -4.49 -5.67
C PHE A 107 0.71 -3.91 -7.05
N THR A 108 1.72 -3.81 -7.91
CA THR A 108 1.57 -3.34 -9.29
C THR A 108 0.58 -4.21 -10.08
N PHE A 109 0.66 -5.53 -9.94
CA PHE A 109 -0.24 -6.43 -10.64
C PHE A 109 -1.68 -6.26 -10.14
N THR A 110 -1.88 -6.29 -8.82
CA THR A 110 -3.21 -6.18 -8.18
C THR A 110 -3.91 -4.84 -8.43
N MET A 111 -3.24 -3.83 -9.01
CA MET A 111 -3.88 -2.61 -9.52
C MET A 111 -4.93 -2.85 -10.60
N PHE A 112 -5.01 -4.06 -11.20
CA PHE A 112 -6.12 -4.41 -12.08
C PHE A 112 -7.48 -4.31 -11.36
N LEU A 113 -7.54 -4.55 -10.04
CA LEU A 113 -8.76 -4.43 -9.25
C LEU A 113 -9.25 -2.98 -9.16
N ILE A 114 -8.31 -2.05 -8.98
CA ILE A 114 -8.60 -0.60 -8.91
C ILE A 114 -8.95 -0.07 -10.30
N ALA A 115 -8.30 -0.55 -11.35
CA ALA A 115 -8.68 -0.21 -12.72
C ALA A 115 -10.09 -0.71 -13.08
N TRP A 116 -10.47 -1.89 -12.59
CA TRP A 116 -11.81 -2.43 -12.75
C TRP A 116 -12.85 -1.58 -12.03
N GLU A 117 -12.54 -1.15 -10.81
CA GLU A 117 -13.37 -0.21 -10.05
C GLU A 117 -13.59 1.11 -10.82
N LEU A 118 -12.51 1.72 -11.32
CA LEU A 118 -12.59 2.97 -12.09
C LEU A 118 -13.37 2.80 -13.40
N ASN A 119 -13.25 1.64 -14.05
CA ASN A 119 -14.05 1.32 -15.24
C ASN A 119 -15.54 1.20 -14.89
N LEU A 120 -15.89 0.56 -13.77
CA LEU A 120 -17.29 0.46 -13.35
C LEU A 120 -17.89 1.80 -12.90
N ALA A 121 -17.09 2.65 -12.25
CA ALA A 121 -17.60 3.86 -11.61
C ALA A 121 -17.60 5.09 -12.54
N PHE A 122 -16.66 5.17 -13.49
CA PHE A 122 -16.52 6.30 -14.42
C PHE A 122 -16.56 5.90 -15.90
N GLU A 123 -16.84 4.63 -16.22
CA GLU A 123 -16.85 4.08 -17.59
C GLU A 123 -15.54 4.30 -18.36
N LEU A 124 -14.44 4.53 -17.64
CA LEU A 124 -13.14 4.82 -18.22
C LEU A 124 -12.51 3.57 -18.87
N PRO A 125 -11.75 3.70 -19.97
CA PRO A 125 -11.13 2.56 -20.63
C PRO A 125 -10.22 1.76 -19.68
N PHE A 126 -10.57 0.50 -19.43
CA PHE A 126 -9.91 -0.38 -18.46
C PHE A 126 -8.40 -0.52 -18.70
N LEU A 127 -7.97 -0.76 -19.94
CA LEU A 127 -6.55 -0.94 -20.25
C LEU A 127 -5.73 0.35 -20.01
N PHE A 128 -6.31 1.51 -20.32
CA PHE A 128 -5.63 2.78 -20.15
C PHE A 128 -5.53 3.17 -18.66
N THR A 129 -6.62 3.04 -17.93
CA THR A 129 -6.65 3.27 -16.47
C THR A 129 -5.73 2.30 -15.75
N TRP A 130 -5.74 1.01 -16.11
CA TRP A 130 -4.84 0.03 -15.55
C TRP A 130 -3.37 0.38 -15.77
N LEU A 131 -2.98 0.74 -17.00
CA LEU A 131 -1.60 1.13 -17.28
C LEU A 131 -1.17 2.36 -16.49
N THR A 132 -2.00 3.40 -16.44
CA THR A 132 -1.67 4.63 -15.70
C THR A 132 -1.53 4.40 -14.19
N VAL A 133 -2.46 3.66 -13.58
CA VAL A 133 -2.44 3.35 -12.14
C VAL A 133 -1.33 2.36 -11.80
N ALA A 134 -1.12 1.32 -12.61
CA ALA A 134 -0.03 0.37 -12.40
C ALA A 134 1.35 1.04 -12.51
N VAL A 135 1.53 1.97 -13.46
CA VAL A 135 2.77 2.75 -13.57
C VAL A 135 2.96 3.64 -12.35
N GLY A 136 1.91 4.34 -11.90
CA GLY A 136 1.96 5.17 -10.70
C GLY A 136 2.38 4.37 -9.46
N GLU A 137 1.72 3.24 -9.24
CA GLU A 137 2.03 2.33 -8.13
C GLU A 137 3.45 1.75 -8.24
N PHE A 138 3.85 1.30 -9.42
CA PHE A 138 5.19 0.76 -9.63
C PHE A 138 6.26 1.79 -9.29
N VAL A 139 6.09 3.04 -9.73
CA VAL A 139 7.04 4.12 -9.42
C VAL A 139 7.10 4.39 -7.92
N VAL A 140 5.94 4.50 -7.25
CA VAL A 140 5.89 4.72 -5.80
C VAL A 140 6.57 3.58 -5.05
N MET A 141 6.23 2.33 -5.39
CA MET A 141 6.76 1.16 -4.72
C MET A 141 8.25 0.98 -5.00
N ALA A 142 8.70 1.27 -6.23
CA ALA A 142 10.11 1.21 -6.60
C ALA A 142 10.95 2.26 -5.88
N VAL A 143 10.47 3.51 -5.80
CA VAL A 143 11.11 4.57 -5.01
C VAL A 143 11.02 4.26 -3.51
N GLY A 144 9.95 3.61 -3.09
CA GLY A 144 9.71 3.27 -1.70
C GLY A 144 10.60 2.15 -1.16
N MET A 145 11.06 1.25 -2.02
CA MET A 145 12.00 0.20 -1.64
C MET A 145 13.28 0.74 -0.98
N PRO A 146 14.10 1.60 -1.62
CA PRO A 146 15.31 2.13 -1.00
C PRO A 146 14.99 2.97 0.24
N ILE A 147 13.93 3.78 0.21
CA ILE A 147 13.54 4.64 1.35
C ILE A 147 13.28 3.80 2.60
N ILE A 148 12.36 2.82 2.51
CA ILE A 148 12.00 1.98 3.64
C ILE A 148 13.19 1.11 4.09
N TYR A 149 14.03 0.65 3.16
CA TYR A 149 15.23 -0.11 3.48
C TYR A 149 16.24 0.72 4.31
N PHE A 150 16.51 1.97 3.92
CA PHE A 150 17.40 2.85 4.68
C PHE A 150 16.82 3.24 6.04
N ILE A 151 15.52 3.50 6.12
CA ILE A 151 14.85 3.76 7.40
C ILE A 151 14.96 2.53 8.31
N ASN A 152 14.78 1.32 7.77
CA ASN A 152 14.92 0.09 8.54
C ASN A 152 16.31 -0.04 9.17
N LYS A 153 17.37 0.36 8.46
CA LYS A 153 18.75 0.32 8.99
C LYS A 153 18.93 1.18 10.26
N ARG A 154 18.10 2.22 10.45
CA ARG A 154 18.11 3.09 11.63
C ARG A 154 17.11 2.65 12.69
N VAL A 155 15.89 2.29 12.28
CA VAL A 155 14.76 2.05 13.18
C VAL A 155 14.70 0.59 13.66
N ASN A 156 15.22 -0.35 12.87
CA ASN A 156 15.14 -1.80 13.04
C ASN A 156 13.68 -2.25 13.25
N PHE A 157 12.87 -2.18 12.20
CA PHE A 157 11.42 -2.43 12.25
C PHE A 157 11.05 -3.82 12.79
N GLU A 158 11.94 -4.81 12.63
CA GLU A 158 11.78 -6.16 13.19
C GLU A 158 11.69 -6.15 14.73
N LYS A 159 12.41 -5.25 15.41
CA LYS A 159 12.48 -5.18 16.89
C LYS A 159 11.43 -4.27 17.51
N ARG A 160 10.66 -3.55 16.70
CA ARG A 160 9.72 -2.53 17.19
C ARG A 160 8.33 -3.08 17.52
N VAL A 161 7.96 -4.29 17.04
CA VAL A 161 6.57 -4.82 17.06
C VAL A 161 6.43 -6.25 17.54
#